data_AF-A0A2G9P0C1-F1
#
_entry.id   AF-A0A2G9P0C1-F1
#
_cell.length_a   1.000
_cell.length_b   1.000
_cell.length_c   1.000
_cell.angle_alpha   90.00
_cell.angle_beta   90.00
_cell.angle_gamma   90.00
#
_symmetry.space_group_name_H-M   'P 1'
#
loop_
_entity.id
_entity.type
_entity.pdbx_description
1 polymer ?
#
loop_
_entity_poly.entity_id
_entity_poly.type
_entity_poly.pdbx_seq_one_letter_code
_entity_poly.pdbx_strand_id
1 'polypeptide(L)'
;WQFIRLPQELGGDKQNISAFRAYSMVCLHLWCLWKYWPEEGRKRGECPCHGSMYDPITGTAFAGPASLQAAPSNTLAQLNFEADADGFLWVLPPIWGVNDNGVIGYGRFAS
;
A
#
# COMPACT_ATOMS: atom_id res chain seq x y z
N TRP A 1 7.83 -1.50 5.26
CA TRP A 1 6.67 -1.91 4.45
C TRP A 1 5.46 -2.05 5.35
N GLN A 2 4.27 -1.70 4.85
CA GLN A 2 3.01 -2.04 5.51
C GLN A 2 2.49 -3.32 4.84
N PHE A 3 2.63 -4.46 5.54
CA PHE A 3 2.04 -5.73 5.12
C PHE A 3 0.62 -5.81 5.68
N ILE A 4 -0.36 -5.82 4.80
CA ILE A 4 -1.77 -5.65 5.12
C ILE A 4 -2.50 -6.90 4.67
N ARG A 5 -3.17 -7.58 5.61
CA ARG A 5 -4.31 -8.43 5.25
C ARG A 5 -5.52 -7.53 5.13
N LEU A 6 -6.20 -7.58 3.98
CA LEU A 6 -7.36 -6.75 3.72
C LEU A 6 -8.50 -7.09 4.70
N PRO A 7 -9.45 -6.16 4.92
CA PRO A 7 -10.72 -6.46 5.56
C PRO A 7 -11.49 -7.58 4.85
N GLN A 8 -12.38 -8.26 5.58
CA GLN A 8 -13.17 -9.38 5.03
C GLN A 8 -13.99 -8.95 3.81
N GLU A 9 -14.65 -7.79 3.88
CA GLU A 9 -15.46 -7.23 2.80
C GLU A 9 -14.65 -6.88 1.53
N LEU A 10 -13.32 -6.86 1.64
CA LEU A 10 -12.38 -6.65 0.54
C LEU A 10 -11.65 -7.97 0.15
N GLY A 11 -12.11 -9.11 0.64
CA GLY A 11 -11.57 -10.44 0.33
C GLY A 11 -10.43 -10.90 1.25
N GLY A 12 -10.28 -10.29 2.43
CA GLY A 12 -9.27 -10.66 3.42
C GLY A 12 -9.38 -12.07 3.99
N ASP A 13 -10.56 -12.67 3.94
CA ASP A 13 -10.84 -14.04 4.39
C ASP A 13 -10.37 -15.12 3.40
N LYS A 14 -10.03 -14.72 2.16
CA LYS A 14 -9.45 -15.63 1.17
C LYS A 14 -8.10 -16.18 1.66
N GLN A 15 -7.83 -17.43 1.32
CA GLN A 15 -6.57 -18.12 1.62
C GLN A 15 -5.63 -18.13 0.41
N ASN A 16 -5.45 -16.95 -0.21
CA ASN A 16 -4.51 -16.76 -1.32
C ASN A 16 -3.97 -15.32 -1.32
N ILE A 17 -3.01 -15.04 -2.21
CA ILE A 17 -2.31 -13.76 -2.27
C ILE A 17 -3.23 -12.54 -2.44
N SER A 18 -4.45 -12.72 -2.98
CA SER A 18 -5.39 -11.59 -3.19
C SER A 18 -5.86 -10.95 -1.88
N ALA A 19 -5.78 -11.68 -0.76
CA ALA A 19 -6.12 -11.18 0.58
C ALA A 19 -5.08 -10.20 1.15
N PHE A 20 -3.92 -10.06 0.50
CA PHE A 20 -2.80 -9.29 1.03
C PHE A 20 -2.40 -8.13 0.12
N ARG A 21 -1.84 -7.08 0.73
CA ARG A 21 -1.14 -5.97 0.06
C ARG A 21 0.15 -5.66 0.80
N ALA A 22 1.18 -5.21 0.08
CA ALA A 22 2.35 -4.60 0.68
C ALA A 22 2.68 -3.28 0.00
N TYR A 23 2.67 -2.21 0.79
CA TYR A 23 3.03 -0.88 0.33
C TYR A 23 4.26 -0.36 1.05
N SER A 24 5.02 0.52 0.39
CA SER A 24 6.09 1.25 1.04
C SER A 24 5.51 2.03 2.22
N MET A 25 6.20 1.97 3.37
CA MET A 25 5.80 2.72 4.56
C MET A 25 6.24 4.19 4.52
N VAL A 26 6.97 4.59 3.48
CA VAL A 26 7.43 5.96 3.28
C VAL A 26 6.29 6.77 2.67
N CYS A 27 5.72 7.69 3.46
CA CYS A 27 4.64 8.58 3.04
C CYS A 27 5.11 9.50 1.91
N LEU A 28 4.27 9.70 0.89
CA LEU A 28 4.63 10.46 -0.31
C LEU A 28 4.71 11.98 -0.09
N HIS A 29 4.19 12.49 1.03
CA HIS A 29 4.31 13.91 1.36
C HIS A 29 5.75 14.30 1.67
N LEU A 30 6.26 13.86 2.82
CA LEU A 30 7.61 14.20 3.32
C LEU A 30 8.19 13.01 4.11
N TRP A 31 7.97 11.80 3.59
CA TRP A 31 8.67 10.56 3.93
C TRP A 31 8.57 10.08 5.38
N CYS A 32 7.67 10.63 6.18
CA CYS A 32 7.28 10.02 7.45
C CYS A 32 6.80 8.58 7.27
N LEU A 33 6.90 7.81 8.35
CA LEU A 33 6.44 6.44 8.38
C LEU A 33 4.96 6.39 8.74
N TRP A 34 4.12 5.94 7.80
CA TRP A 34 2.69 5.75 8.03
C TRP A 34 2.40 4.32 8.50
N LYS A 35 1.24 4.11 9.13
CA LYS A 35 0.78 2.82 9.65
C LYS A 35 -0.62 2.47 9.11
N TYR A 36 -0.88 1.19 8.82
CA TYR A 36 -2.23 0.69 8.60
C TYR A 36 -2.97 0.42 9.91
N TRP A 37 -4.25 0.82 9.96
CA TRP A 37 -5.13 0.65 11.10
C TRP A 37 -6.30 -0.27 10.74
N PRO A 38 -6.36 -1.50 11.28
CA PRO A 38 -7.33 -2.52 10.88
C PRO A 38 -8.69 -2.41 11.57
N GLU A 39 -8.86 -1.51 12.54
CA GLU A 39 -10.08 -1.42 13.34
C GLU A 39 -11.29 -1.01 12.51
N GLU A 40 -12.48 -1.51 12.88
CA GLU A 40 -13.76 -1.18 12.24
C GLU A 40 -13.99 0.34 12.21
N GLY A 41 -14.48 0.86 11.08
CA GLY A 41 -14.61 2.31 10.84
C GLY A 41 -13.28 3.06 10.59
N ARG A 42 -12.12 2.38 10.67
CA ARG A 42 -10.80 2.96 10.36
C ARG A 42 -10.20 2.43 9.06
N LYS A 43 -9.88 1.14 9.01
CA LYS A 43 -9.47 0.34 7.83
C LYS A 43 -8.70 1.11 6.75
N ARG A 44 -7.65 1.85 7.13
CA ARG A 44 -6.88 2.71 6.22
C ARG A 44 -5.46 2.93 6.68
N GLY A 45 -4.60 3.38 5.77
CA GLY A 45 -3.28 3.89 6.11
C GLY A 45 -3.36 5.31 6.65
N GLU A 46 -2.63 5.63 7.71
CA GLU A 46 -2.54 6.99 8.27
C GLU A 46 -1.10 7.39 8.53
N CYS A 47 -0.71 8.54 7.96
CA CYS A 47 0.56 9.21 8.24
C CYS A 47 0.40 10.16 9.43
N PRO A 48 1.14 9.97 10.53
CA PRO A 48 0.96 10.75 11.75
C PRO A 48 1.45 12.20 11.63
N CYS A 49 2.29 12.52 10.65
CA CYS A 49 2.94 13.83 10.57
C CYS A 49 1.99 14.93 10.08
N HIS A 50 1.23 14.67 9.02
CA HIS A 50 0.42 15.69 8.35
C HIS A 50 -0.95 15.15 7.92
N GLY A 51 -1.36 13.99 8.45
CA GLY A 51 -2.70 13.45 8.23
C GLY A 51 -2.98 12.89 6.84
N SER A 52 -1.95 12.54 6.04
CA SER A 52 -2.20 11.83 4.79
C SER A 52 -2.79 10.45 5.06
N MET A 53 -3.87 10.11 4.35
CA MET A 53 -4.55 8.82 4.47
C MET A 53 -4.49 8.05 3.16
N TYR A 54 -4.23 6.74 3.26
CA TYR A 54 -4.04 5.85 2.11
C TYR A 54 -5.10 4.76 2.06
N ASP A 55 -5.64 4.53 0.87
CA ASP A 55 -6.56 3.45 0.57
C ASP A 55 -5.82 2.09 0.71
N PRO A 56 -6.35 1.12 1.48
CA PRO A 56 -5.66 -0.14 1.71
C PRO A 56 -5.67 -1.09 0.51
N ILE A 57 -6.57 -0.90 -0.46
CA ILE A 57 -6.69 -1.70 -1.68
C ILE A 57 -5.68 -1.25 -2.71
N THR A 58 -5.52 0.08 -2.87
CA THR A 58 -4.75 0.67 -3.97
C THR A 58 -3.45 1.37 -3.54
N GLY A 59 -3.28 1.68 -2.26
CA GLY A 59 -2.15 2.48 -1.77
C GLY A 59 -2.18 3.95 -2.22
N THR A 60 -3.31 4.41 -2.78
CA THR A 60 -3.50 5.79 -3.23
C THR A 60 -3.88 6.68 -2.05
N ALA A 61 -3.25 7.84 -1.94
CA ALA A 61 -3.64 8.83 -0.95
C ALA A 61 -5.00 9.45 -1.33
N PHE A 62 -5.97 9.39 -0.41
CA PHE A 62 -7.30 9.97 -0.61
C PHE A 62 -7.59 11.17 0.30
N ALA A 63 -6.72 11.43 1.29
CA ALA A 63 -6.81 12.60 2.15
C ALA A 63 -5.42 13.12 2.53
N GLY A 64 -5.37 14.38 2.99
CA GLY A 64 -4.16 15.07 3.43
C GLY A 64 -3.20 15.44 2.29
N PRO A 65 -2.01 15.97 2.60
CA PRO A 65 -1.14 16.58 1.58
C PRO A 65 -0.68 15.64 0.45
N ALA A 66 -0.50 14.34 0.72
CA ALA A 66 -0.13 13.37 -0.30
C ALA A 66 -1.24 13.19 -1.37
N SER A 67 -2.52 13.37 -1.03
CA SER A 67 -3.62 13.25 -2.01
C SER A 67 -3.72 14.45 -2.95
N LEU A 68 -2.98 15.54 -2.67
CA LEU A 68 -2.94 16.75 -3.50
C LEU A 68 -1.78 16.71 -4.53
N GLN A 69 -0.94 15.68 -4.48
CA GLN A 69 0.13 15.51 -5.45
C GLN A 69 -0.41 14.93 -6.76
N ALA A 70 0.19 15.32 -7.88
CA ALA A 70 -0.10 14.72 -9.17
C ALA A 70 0.42 13.28 -9.22
N ALA A 71 -0.30 12.40 -9.93
CA ALA A 71 0.21 11.07 -10.25
C ALA A 71 1.58 11.17 -10.95
N PRO A 72 2.54 10.27 -10.64
CA PRO A 72 2.43 9.08 -9.79
C PRO A 72 2.62 9.35 -8.27
N SER A 73 2.82 10.62 -7.88
CA SER A 73 3.26 10.99 -6.52
C SER A 73 2.20 10.97 -5.43
N ASN A 74 1.03 10.41 -5.75
CA ASN A 74 -0.07 10.19 -4.82
C ASN A 74 -0.34 8.70 -4.57
N THR A 75 0.39 7.77 -5.19
CA THR A 75 0.15 6.33 -5.03
C THR A 75 1.42 5.58 -4.64
N LEU A 76 1.37 4.82 -3.54
CA LEU A 76 2.54 4.20 -2.94
C LEU A 76 3.15 3.08 -3.80
N ALA A 77 4.47 2.98 -3.78
CA ALA A 77 5.17 1.80 -4.31
C ALA A 77 4.70 0.52 -3.60
N GLN A 78 4.62 -0.59 -4.33
CA GLN A 78 4.04 -1.85 -3.86
C GLN A 78 4.93 -3.06 -4.14
N LEU A 79 4.79 -4.11 -3.33
CA LEU A 79 5.38 -5.42 -3.60
C LEU A 79 4.30 -6.38 -4.07
N ASN A 80 4.67 -7.24 -5.02
CA ASN A 80 3.83 -8.34 -5.49
C ASN A 80 4.23 -9.62 -4.77
N PHE A 81 3.29 -10.55 -4.70
CA PHE A 81 3.49 -11.81 -3.99
C PHE A 81 3.22 -13.03 -4.86
N GLU A 82 3.83 -14.13 -4.46
CA GLU A 82 3.42 -15.48 -4.82
C GLU A 82 3.24 -16.32 -3.55
N ALA A 83 2.44 -17.38 -3.63
CA ALA A 83 2.35 -18.37 -2.57
C ALA A 83 2.87 -19.70 -3.12
N ASP A 84 3.71 -20.39 -2.35
CA ASP A 84 4.20 -21.71 -2.73
C ASP A 84 3.21 -22.83 -2.35
N ALA A 85 3.55 -24.06 -2.69
CA ALA A 85 2.72 -25.24 -2.44
C ALA A 85 2.53 -25.55 -0.94
N ASP A 86 3.43 -25.06 -0.09
CA ASP A 86 3.37 -25.22 1.37
C ASP A 86 2.59 -24.08 2.05
N GLY A 87 2.14 -23.09 1.27
CA GLY A 87 1.35 -21.96 1.74
C GLY A 87 2.18 -20.80 2.29
N PHE A 88 3.51 -20.78 2.09
CA PHE A 88 4.33 -19.62 2.42
C PHE A 88 4.16 -18.53 1.37
N LEU A 89 4.15 -17.27 1.84
CA LEU A 89 4.06 -16.08 1.00
C LEU A 89 5.45 -15.53 0.71
N TRP A 90 5.79 -15.37 -0.57
CA TRP A 90 7.06 -14.82 -1.03
C TRP A 90 6.84 -13.49 -1.73
N VAL A 91 7.79 -12.57 -1.57
CA VAL A 91 7.84 -11.33 -2.35
C VAL A 91 8.52 -11.63 -3.68
N LEU A 92 7.83 -11.36 -4.78
CA LEU A 92 8.43 -11.40 -6.11
C LEU A 92 9.49 -10.30 -6.24
N PRO A 93 10.62 -10.54 -6.93
CA PRO A 93 11.61 -9.50 -7.19
C PRO A 93 10.96 -8.25 -7.81
N PRO A 94 11.03 -7.08 -7.15
CA PRO A 94 10.34 -5.90 -7.64
C PRO A 94 11.05 -5.30 -8.86
N ILE A 95 10.27 -4.83 -9.82
CA ILE A 95 10.74 -4.01 -10.94
C ILE A 95 10.50 -2.56 -10.55
N TRP A 96 11.58 -1.84 -10.23
CA TRP A 96 11.48 -0.46 -9.78
C TRP A 96 11.27 0.48 -10.98
N GLY A 97 10.14 1.18 -10.98
CA GLY A 97 9.73 2.08 -12.04
C GLY A 97 8.31 2.58 -11.78
N VAL A 98 8.00 3.81 -12.17
CA VAL A 98 6.68 4.41 -11.90
C VAL A 98 5.53 3.69 -12.59
N ASN A 99 5.80 2.91 -13.64
CA ASN A 99 4.82 2.08 -14.35
C ASN A 99 4.76 0.63 -13.84
N ASP A 100 5.61 0.28 -12.87
CA ASP A 100 5.76 -1.08 -12.33
C ASP A 100 5.48 -1.07 -10.80
N ASN A 101 6.43 -1.52 -9.96
CA ASN A 101 6.28 -1.54 -8.51
C ASN A 101 6.37 -0.15 -7.86
N GLY A 102 6.75 0.89 -8.61
CA GLY A 102 6.93 2.25 -8.14
C GLY A 102 8.34 2.58 -7.68
N VAL A 103 8.52 3.81 -7.23
CA VAL A 103 9.76 4.29 -6.61
C VAL A 103 9.45 4.66 -5.16
N ILE A 104 10.21 4.10 -4.21
CA ILE A 104 9.99 4.36 -2.78
C ILE A 104 10.11 5.87 -2.50
N GLY A 105 9.09 6.45 -1.87
CA GLY A 105 9.05 7.88 -1.54
C GLY A 105 8.65 8.79 -2.71
N TYR A 106 8.50 8.27 -3.93
CA TYR A 106 8.03 9.02 -5.10
C TYR A 106 6.71 8.48 -5.66
N GLY A 107 6.46 7.17 -5.64
CA GLY A 107 5.17 6.58 -5.98
C GLY A 107 5.14 5.79 -7.31
N ARG A 108 3.94 5.46 -7.77
CA ARG A 108 3.64 4.76 -9.03
C ARG A 108 2.34 5.25 -9.66
N PHE A 109 2.13 4.96 -10.94
CA PHE A 109 0.81 5.04 -11.52
C PHE A 109 -0.08 3.92 -10.97
N ALA A 110 -1.37 4.19 -10.84
CA ALA A 110 -2.35 3.15 -10.53
C ALA A 110 -2.57 2.31 -11.80
N SER A 111 -2.32 1.01 -11.69
CA SER A 111 -2.63 0.00 -12.70
C SER A 111 -4.08 -0.47 -12.59
#